data_AF-A0A099YDE1-F1
#
_entry.id   AF-A0A099YDE1-F1
#
_cell.length_a   1.000
_cell.length_b   1.000
_cell.length_c   1.000
_cell.angle_alpha   90.00
_cell.angle_beta   90.00
_cell.angle_gamma   90.00
#
_symmetry.space_group_name_H-M   'P 1'
#
loop_
_entity.id
_entity.type
_entity.pdbx_description
1 polymer ?
#
loop_
_entity_poly.entity_id
_entity_poly.type
_entity_poly.pdbx_seq_one_letter_code
_entity_poly.pdbx_strand_id
1 'polypeptide(L)'
;MHNLIFLDDLNGADLDPYVRLNEAQLFHALEPDPGLFIAESPKVIERALRAGYQPASLLVEEKALTRDLADLDHEMAANQTSGLGQTPIYVANSKLLRQLPGYNLLRGALAAMHRVKRLELADF
;
A
#
# COMPACT_ATOMS: atom_id res chain seq x y z
N MET A 1 9.26 -13.00 6.65
CA MET A 1 8.52 -12.62 7.85
C MET A 1 8.07 -11.18 7.65
N HIS A 2 6.76 -10.92 7.74
CA HIS A 2 6.19 -9.59 7.52
C HIS A 2 6.37 -8.69 8.75
N ASN A 3 6.60 -7.40 8.53
CA ASN A 3 6.70 -6.39 9.59
C ASN A 3 5.30 -5.87 9.94
N LEU A 4 4.59 -6.57 10.83
CA LEU A 4 3.21 -6.26 11.21
C LEU A 4 3.16 -5.23 12.35
N ILE A 5 2.33 -4.20 12.18
CA ILE A 5 2.10 -3.16 13.18
C ILE A 5 0.59 -3.05 13.43
N PHE A 6 0.13 -3.50 14.59
CA PHE A 6 -1.28 -3.43 14.96
C PHE A 6 -1.64 -2.02 15.44
N LEU A 7 -2.71 -1.46 14.88
CA LEU A 7 -3.15 -0.10 15.14
C LEU A 7 -4.24 -0.05 16.21
N ASP A 8 -4.05 0.86 17.17
CA ASP A 8 -5.08 1.24 18.16
C ASP A 8 -5.87 2.49 17.74
N ASP A 9 -5.30 3.33 16.87
CA ASP A 9 -5.94 4.50 16.27
C ASP A 9 -5.45 4.77 14.82
N LEU A 10 -5.97 5.83 14.20
CA LEU A 10 -5.63 6.24 12.83
C LEU A 10 -4.95 7.62 12.78
N ASN A 11 -4.36 8.07 13.88
CA ASN A 11 -3.83 9.44 14.02
C ASN A 11 -2.40 9.61 13.51
N GLY A 12 -1.66 8.51 13.32
CA GLY A 12 -0.29 8.55 12.82
C GLY A 12 -0.19 9.19 11.43
N ALA A 13 0.83 10.04 11.24
CA ALA A 13 1.11 10.69 9.95
C ALA A 13 1.44 9.67 8.85
N ASP A 14 2.06 8.53 9.21
CA ASP A 14 2.36 7.45 8.26
C ASP A 14 1.10 6.79 7.66
N LEU A 15 -0.07 7.05 8.27
CA LEU A 15 -1.37 6.58 7.79
C LEU A 15 -2.07 7.58 6.87
N ASP A 16 -1.56 8.81 6.74
CA ASP A 16 -2.13 9.86 5.90
C ASP A 16 -2.46 9.38 4.48
N PRO A 17 -1.62 8.55 3.80
CA PRO A 17 -1.94 8.05 2.47
C PRO A 17 -3.26 7.27 2.37
N TYR A 18 -3.71 6.65 3.46
CA TYR A 18 -4.93 5.84 3.49
C TYR A 18 -6.13 6.60 4.07
N VAL A 19 -5.87 7.61 4.91
CA VAL A 19 -6.89 8.22 5.77
C VAL A 19 -7.24 9.63 5.36
N ARG A 20 -6.26 10.41 4.88
CA ARG A 20 -6.38 11.87 4.74
C ARG A 20 -6.12 12.39 3.34
N LEU A 21 -5.24 11.73 2.58
CA LEU A 21 -4.79 12.23 1.29
C LEU A 21 -5.71 11.76 0.15
N ASN A 22 -6.14 12.69 -0.68
CA ASN A 22 -6.74 12.37 -1.98
C ASN A 22 -5.67 12.11 -3.06
N GLU A 23 -6.06 11.66 -4.24
CA GLU A 23 -5.14 11.32 -5.35
C GLU A 23 -4.18 12.47 -5.72
N ALA A 24 -4.67 13.72 -5.79
CA ALA A 24 -3.82 14.87 -6.10
C ALA A 24 -2.82 15.14 -4.97
N GLN A 25 -3.25 15.03 -3.71
CA GLN A 25 -2.36 15.20 -2.57
C GLN A 25 -1.31 14.08 -2.47
N LEU A 26 -1.70 12.82 -2.75
CA LEU A 26 -0.77 11.70 -2.86
C LEU A 26 0.28 11.99 -3.94
N PHE A 27 -0.15 12.47 -5.11
CA PHE A 27 0.76 12.79 -6.21
C PHE A 27 1.83 13.82 -5.83
N HIS A 28 1.48 14.81 -5.01
CA HIS A 28 2.36 15.89 -4.56
C HIS A 28 2.97 15.66 -3.15
N ALA A 29 2.77 14.49 -2.54
CA ALA A 29 3.10 14.27 -1.12
C ALA A 29 4.59 14.39 -0.76
N LEU A 30 5.48 14.25 -1.74
CA LEU A 30 6.94 14.16 -1.54
C LEU A 30 7.72 15.21 -2.36
N GLU A 31 7.08 16.33 -2.75
CA GLU A 31 7.74 17.33 -3.58
C GLU A 31 9.12 17.78 -3.02
N PRO A 32 10.17 17.85 -3.86
CA PRO A 32 10.14 17.77 -5.33
C PRO A 32 10.21 16.34 -5.90
N ASP A 33 10.34 15.32 -5.05
CA ASP A 33 10.37 13.93 -5.49
C ASP A 33 8.97 13.44 -5.90
N PRO A 34 8.88 12.39 -6.75
CA PRO A 34 7.59 11.81 -7.10
C PRO A 34 6.84 11.36 -5.84
N GLY A 35 5.56 11.72 -5.74
CA GLY A 35 4.73 11.36 -4.60
C GLY A 35 4.31 9.88 -4.57
N LEU A 36 3.13 9.63 -4.04
CA LEU A 36 2.60 8.30 -3.79
C LEU A 36 1.41 7.97 -4.71
N PHE A 37 1.09 6.69 -4.79
CA PHE A 37 -0.21 6.19 -5.28
C PHE A 37 -0.65 4.99 -4.44
N ILE A 38 -1.95 4.66 -4.48
CA ILE A 38 -2.47 3.49 -3.78
C ILE A 38 -2.62 2.31 -4.76
N ALA A 39 -2.01 1.18 -4.42
CA ALA A 39 -2.26 -0.11 -5.04
C ALA A 39 -3.23 -0.91 -4.17
N GLU A 40 -4.35 -1.36 -4.74
CA GLU A 40 -5.38 -2.11 -4.02
C GLU A 40 -5.40 -3.58 -4.46
N SER A 41 -5.44 -4.48 -3.48
CA SER A 41 -5.39 -5.95 -3.56
C SER A 41 -3.97 -6.54 -3.70
N PRO A 42 -3.75 -7.76 -3.16
CA PRO A 42 -2.47 -8.47 -3.25
C PRO A 42 -1.89 -8.55 -4.67
N LYS A 43 -2.74 -8.83 -5.66
CA LYS A 43 -2.33 -8.94 -7.07
C LYS A 43 -1.86 -7.62 -7.67
N VAL A 44 -2.50 -6.50 -7.33
CA VAL A 44 -2.05 -5.19 -7.85
C VAL A 44 -0.79 -4.73 -7.13
N ILE A 45 -0.68 -5.01 -5.83
CA ILE A 45 0.52 -4.72 -5.04
C ILE A 45 1.71 -5.49 -5.62
N GLU A 46 1.58 -6.79 -5.87
CA GLU A 46 2.62 -7.58 -6.54
C GLU A 46 2.98 -6.98 -7.91
N ARG A 47 2.00 -6.62 -8.73
CA ARG A 47 2.27 -6.07 -10.07
C ARG A 47 3.05 -4.78 -10.00
N ALA A 48 2.79 -3.94 -9.00
CA ALA A 48 3.55 -2.72 -8.77
C ALA A 48 4.98 -3.03 -8.30
N LEU A 49 5.17 -3.97 -7.37
CA LEU A 49 6.50 -4.45 -6.97
C LEU A 49 7.31 -4.95 -8.16
N ARG A 50 6.69 -5.79 -9.00
CA ARG A 50 7.32 -6.36 -10.20
C ARG A 50 7.66 -5.30 -11.25
N ALA A 51 6.91 -4.21 -11.30
CA ALA A 51 7.21 -3.05 -12.14
C ALA A 51 8.30 -2.13 -11.54
N GLY A 52 8.87 -2.47 -10.38
CA GLY A 52 9.97 -1.75 -9.73
C GLY A 52 9.53 -0.68 -8.73
N TYR A 53 8.22 -0.49 -8.52
CA TYR A 53 7.73 0.43 -7.49
C TYR A 53 8.04 -0.09 -6.09
N GLN A 54 8.39 0.80 -5.18
CA GLN A 54 8.67 0.46 -3.78
C GLN A 54 7.50 0.89 -2.88
N PRO A 55 7.01 0.02 -1.98
CA PRO A 55 5.98 0.38 -1.02
C PRO A 55 6.59 1.24 0.09
N ALA A 56 5.90 2.32 0.45
CA ALA A 56 6.17 3.07 1.67
C ALA A 56 5.60 2.32 2.89
N SER A 57 4.38 1.79 2.76
CA SER A 57 3.70 0.97 3.76
C SER A 57 2.54 0.21 3.12
N LEU A 58 1.93 -0.70 3.89
CA LEU A 58 0.66 -1.35 3.58
C LEU A 58 -0.35 -1.10 4.71
N LEU A 59 -1.64 -1.11 4.38
CA LEU A 59 -2.75 -1.15 5.33
C LEU A 59 -3.64 -2.36 5.04
N VAL A 60 -3.85 -3.21 6.04
CA VAL A 60 -4.62 -4.45 5.93
C VAL A 60 -5.66 -4.51 7.05
N GLU A 61 -6.87 -4.97 6.73
CA GLU A 61 -7.87 -5.23 7.75
C GLU A 61 -7.55 -6.51 8.51
N GLU A 62 -7.62 -6.47 9.84
CA GLU A 62 -7.30 -7.59 10.73
C GLU A 62 -8.02 -8.89 10.35
N LYS A 63 -9.33 -8.83 10.04
CA LYS A 63 -10.12 -10.02 9.65
C LYS A 63 -9.70 -10.63 8.31
N ALA A 64 -9.04 -9.86 7.47
CA ALA A 64 -8.58 -10.24 6.14
C ALA A 64 -7.07 -10.59 6.12
N LEU A 65 -6.33 -10.24 7.18
CA LEU A 65 -4.87 -10.29 7.26
C LEU A 65 -4.29 -11.60 6.75
N THR A 66 -4.72 -12.72 7.31
CA THR A 66 -4.19 -14.04 6.95
C THR A 66 -4.41 -14.36 5.47
N ARG A 67 -5.60 -14.04 4.94
CA ARG A 67 -5.92 -14.27 3.53
C ARG A 67 -5.08 -13.38 2.63
N ASP A 68 -5.08 -12.07 2.88
CA ASP A 68 -4.44 -11.11 1.99
C ASP A 68 -2.91 -11.25 1.98
N LEU A 69 -2.29 -11.61 3.11
CA LEU A 69 -0.86 -11.93 3.15
C LEU A 69 -0.54 -13.24 2.45
N ALA A 70 -1.37 -14.28 2.61
CA ALA A 70 -1.19 -15.54 1.89
C ALA A 70 -1.31 -15.34 0.37
N ASP A 71 -2.29 -14.55 -0.08
CA ASP A 71 -2.47 -14.22 -1.49
C ASP A 71 -1.28 -13.39 -2.01
N LEU A 72 -0.77 -12.43 -1.22
CA LEU A 72 0.40 -11.63 -1.62
C LEU A 72 1.66 -12.49 -1.73
N ASP A 73 1.92 -13.34 -0.73
CA ASP A 73 3.05 -14.27 -0.73
C ASP A 73 2.94 -15.24 -1.91
N HIS A 74 1.73 -15.71 -2.22
CA HIS A 74 1.47 -16.57 -3.37
C HIS A 74 1.80 -15.87 -4.70
N GLU A 75 1.28 -14.67 -4.94
CA GLU A 75 1.54 -13.90 -6.15
C GLU A 75 3.04 -13.57 -6.29
N MET A 76 3.70 -13.20 -5.19
CA MET A 76 5.14 -12.93 -5.18
C MET A 76 5.96 -14.19 -5.51
N ALA A 77 5.61 -15.34 -4.94
CA ALA A 77 6.29 -16.60 -5.23
C ALA A 77 6.05 -17.06 -6.68
N ALA A 78 4.81 -16.96 -7.18
CA ALA A 78 4.43 -17.35 -8.53
C ALA A 78 5.15 -16.53 -9.61
N ASN A 79 5.38 -15.24 -9.34
CA ASN A 79 6.00 -14.31 -10.30
C ASN A 79 7.49 -14.03 -9.99
N GLN A 80 8.08 -14.70 -9.00
CA GLN A 80 9.46 -14.48 -8.53
C GLN A 80 9.74 -13.01 -8.17
N THR A 81 8.73 -12.34 -7.61
CA THR A 81 8.75 -10.92 -7.26
C THR A 81 9.33 -10.72 -5.86
N SER A 82 10.10 -9.66 -5.70
CA SER A 82 10.67 -9.21 -4.42
C SER A 82 10.37 -7.72 -4.20
N GLY A 83 10.84 -7.13 -3.09
CA GLY A 83 10.67 -5.69 -2.82
C GLY A 83 9.79 -5.35 -1.62
N LEU A 84 9.13 -6.33 -0.98
CA LEU A 84 8.38 -6.09 0.25
C LEU A 84 9.29 -5.86 1.48
N GLY A 85 10.49 -6.44 1.50
CA GLY A 85 11.54 -6.15 2.50
C GLY A 85 11.06 -6.13 3.95
N GLN A 86 11.27 -5.01 4.64
CA GLN A 86 10.77 -4.72 6.00
C GLN A 86 9.67 -3.65 6.00
N THR A 87 8.97 -3.52 4.88
CA THR A 87 7.89 -2.54 4.70
C THR A 87 6.86 -2.68 5.82
N PRO A 88 6.50 -1.59 6.51
CA PRO A 88 5.46 -1.60 7.53
C PRO A 88 4.12 -2.08 6.96
N ILE A 89 3.53 -3.08 7.60
CA ILE A 89 2.16 -3.53 7.31
C ILE A 89 1.30 -3.17 8.51
N TYR A 90 0.54 -2.09 8.37
CA TYR A 90 -0.40 -1.65 9.37
C TYR A 90 -1.64 -2.53 9.36
N VAL A 91 -2.02 -3.03 10.54
CA VAL A 91 -3.18 -3.90 10.72
C VAL A 91 -4.23 -3.13 11.52
N ALA A 92 -5.37 -2.85 10.90
CA ALA A 92 -6.47 -2.15 11.54
C ALA A 92 -7.70 -3.04 11.67
N ASN A 93 -8.36 -2.99 12.82
CA ASN A 93 -9.64 -3.67 13.00
C ASN A 93 -10.77 -2.95 12.25
N SER A 94 -11.90 -3.63 12.05
CA SER A 94 -13.05 -3.07 11.34
C SER A 94 -13.65 -1.82 12.00
N LYS A 95 -13.48 -1.63 13.32
CA LYS A 95 -14.01 -0.47 14.03
C LYS A 95 -13.23 0.80 13.68
N LEU A 96 -11.91 0.69 13.53
CA LEU A 96 -11.07 1.78 13.05
C LEU A 96 -11.39 2.08 11.59
N LEU A 97 -11.35 1.07 10.73
CA LEU A 97 -11.51 1.29 9.30
C LEU A 97 -12.90 1.83 8.91
N ARG A 98 -13.97 1.52 9.64
CA ARG A 98 -15.31 2.12 9.43
C ARG A 98 -15.35 3.65 9.58
N GLN A 99 -14.35 4.26 10.19
CA GLN A 99 -14.23 5.70 10.30
C GLN A 99 -13.72 6.34 9.00
N LEU A 100 -13.17 5.52 8.09
CA LEU A 100 -12.66 5.98 6.81
C LEU A 100 -13.79 6.23 5.81
N PRO A 101 -13.76 7.36 5.09
CA PRO A 101 -14.64 7.57 3.95
C PRO A 101 -14.47 6.43 2.93
N GLY A 102 -15.57 5.80 2.52
CA GLY A 102 -15.51 4.75 1.51
C GLY A 102 -14.99 3.38 1.98
N TYR A 103 -14.87 3.13 3.30
CA TYR A 103 -14.43 1.83 3.86
C TYR A 103 -15.09 0.61 3.21
N ASN A 104 -16.39 0.66 2.93
CA ASN A 104 -17.12 -0.47 2.34
C ASN A 104 -16.69 -0.79 0.89
N LEU A 105 -15.86 0.05 0.27
CA LEU A 105 -15.29 -0.15 -1.06
C LEU A 105 -13.91 -0.80 -1.02
N LEU A 106 -13.19 -0.73 0.10
CA LEU A 106 -11.85 -1.30 0.23
C LEU A 106 -11.92 -2.84 0.15
N ARG A 107 -11.34 -3.42 -0.90
CA ARG A 107 -11.32 -4.88 -1.10
C ARG A 107 -9.90 -5.41 -1.00
N GLY A 108 -9.51 -5.68 0.24
CA GLY A 108 -8.26 -6.33 0.61
C GLY A 108 -7.17 -5.34 0.99
N ALA A 109 -5.92 -5.81 0.99
CA ALA A 109 -4.76 -5.00 1.32
C ALA A 109 -4.62 -3.76 0.42
N LEU A 110 -4.26 -2.64 1.02
CA LEU A 110 -3.82 -1.43 0.34
C LEU A 110 -2.32 -1.26 0.52
N ALA A 111 -1.64 -0.73 -0.49
CA ALA A 111 -0.25 -0.29 -0.38
C ALA A 111 -0.10 1.14 -0.88
N ALA A 112 0.50 1.99 -0.05
CA ALA A 112 1.02 3.27 -0.51
C ALA A 112 2.37 3.02 -1.19
N MET A 113 2.44 3.30 -2.49
CA MET A 113 3.60 3.02 -3.32
C MET A 113 4.28 4.31 -3.74
N HIS A 114 5.61 4.38 -3.63
CA HIS A 114 6.39 5.47 -4.20
C HIS A 114 6.24 5.46 -5.71
N ARG A 115 5.88 6.60 -6.30
CA ARG A 115 5.95 6.79 -7.75
C ARG A 115 7.40 6.78 -8.18
N VAL A 116 7.64 6.25 -9.38
CA VAL A 116 8.93 6.41 -10.07
C VAL A 116 8.82 7.58 -11.03
N LYS A 117 9.95 8.23 -11.29
CA LYS A 117 10.02 9.30 -12.28
C LYS A 117 9.52 8.75 -13.62
N ARG A 118 8.61 9.50 -14.26
CA ARG A 118 8.10 9.14 -15.58
C ARG A 118 9.26 9.15 -16.57
N LEU A 119 9.33 8.12 -17.43
CA LEU A 119 10.24 8.13 -18.57
C LEU A 119 9.88 9.32 -19.48
N GLU A 120 10.89 10.05 -19.91
CA GLU A 120 10.74 11.12 -20.88
C GLU A 120 10.64 10.52 -22.28
N LEU A 121 10.06 11.26 -23.23
CA LEU A 121 10.00 10.82 -24.63
C LEU A 121 11.39 10.55 -25.22
N ALA A 122 12.43 11.20 -24.67
CA ALA A 122 13.82 11.01 -25.07
C ALA A 122 14.42 9.68 -24.57
N ASP A 123 13.77 8.97 -23.65
CA ASP A 123 14.23 7.70 -23.09
C ASP A 123 13.77 6.47 -23.92
N PHE A 124 13.02 6.69 -25.01
CA PHE A 124 12.53 5.67 -25.96
C PHE A 124 13.31 5.71 -27.28
#